data_AF-A0A7X3Y624-F1
#
_entry.id   AF-A0A7X3Y624-F1
#
_cell.length_a   1.000
_cell.length_b   1.000
_cell.length_c   1.000
_cell.angle_alpha   90.00
_cell.angle_beta   90.00
_cell.angle_gamma   90.00
#
_symmetry.space_group_name_H-M   'P 1'
#
loop_
_entity.id
_entity.type
_entity.pdbx_description
1 polymer ?
#
loop_
_entity_poly.entity_id
_entity_poly.type
_entity_poly.pdbx_seq_one_letter_code
_entity_poly.pdbx_strand_id
1 'polypeptide(L)'
;MALVSVMADAGLRRSEAAALLWRDIAAAPDGSGRVTVRRSKTDQEGAGATVAITPEAMRDLDQLARLAGRNPEHRVFGCSDRTIARRIAALAEAAEFGPG
;
A
#
# COMPACT_ATOMS: atom_id res chain seq x y z
N MET A 1 7.54 1.72 -7.66
CA MET A 1 6.29 2.52 -7.51
C MET A 1 5.53 2.00 -6.29
N ALA A 2 5.70 2.63 -5.13
CA ALA A 2 5.25 2.11 -3.82
C ALA A 2 3.77 1.72 -3.73
N LEU A 3 2.87 2.41 -4.43
CA LEU A 3 1.45 2.07 -4.42
C LEU A 3 1.18 0.71 -5.07
N VAL A 4 1.80 0.45 -6.23
CA VAL A 4 1.55 -0.78 -6.99
C VAL A 4 2.25 -1.97 -6.34
N SER A 5 3.51 -1.82 -5.92
CA SER A 5 4.27 -2.91 -5.28
C SER A 5 3.62 -3.37 -3.97
N VAL A 6 3.21 -2.44 -3.10
CA VAL A 6 2.53 -2.78 -1.84
C VAL A 6 1.15 -3.41 -2.09
N MET A 7 0.37 -2.90 -3.05
CA MET A 7 -0.95 -3.48 -3.36
C MET A 7 -0.82 -4.88 -3.98
N ALA A 8 0.18 -5.12 -4.82
CA ALA A 8 0.46 -6.42 -5.42
C ALA A 8 0.91 -7.44 -4.38
N ASP A 9 1.84 -7.06 -3.50
CA ASP A 9 2.38 -7.95 -2.47
C ASP A 9 1.34 -8.28 -1.39
N ALA A 10 0.63 -7.26 -0.89
CA ALA A 10 -0.30 -7.41 0.22
C ALA A 10 -1.75 -7.72 -0.19
N GLY A 11 -2.04 -7.78 -1.50
CA GLY A 11 -3.39 -8.04 -2.02
C GLY A 11 -4.43 -7.00 -1.61
N LEU A 12 -4.01 -5.77 -1.34
CA LEU A 12 -4.87 -4.73 -0.76
C LEU A 12 -5.95 -4.29 -1.76
N ARG A 13 -7.17 -4.12 -1.25
CA ARG A 13 -8.21 -3.38 -1.96
C ARG A 13 -7.84 -1.91 -2.00
N ARG A 14 -8.30 -1.19 -3.03
CA ARG A 14 -8.04 0.25 -3.21
C ARG A 14 -8.43 1.08 -1.96
N SER A 15 -9.54 0.75 -1.30
CA SER A 15 -9.98 1.41 -0.05
C SER A 15 -9.07 1.12 1.14
N GLU A 16 -8.44 -0.06 1.20
CA GLU A 16 -7.49 -0.43 2.26
C GLU A 16 -6.17 0.30 2.05
N ALA A 17 -5.67 0.33 0.81
CA ALA A 17 -4.50 1.13 0.44
C ALA A 17 -4.72 2.63 0.74
N ALA A 18 -5.90 3.18 0.45
CA ALA A 18 -6.23 4.57 0.79
C ALA A 18 -6.20 4.83 2.31
N ALA A 19 -6.56 3.85 3.13
CA ALA A 19 -6.63 3.97 4.58
C ALA A 19 -5.35 3.59 5.32
N LEU A 20 -4.36 3.01 4.62
CA LEU A 20 -3.12 2.52 5.20
C LEU A 20 -2.30 3.65 5.84
N LEU A 21 -1.91 3.48 7.10
CA LEU A 21 -1.07 4.42 7.83
C LEU A 21 0.35 3.90 7.98
N TRP A 22 1.31 4.79 8.20
CA TRP A 22 2.70 4.37 8.40
C TRP A 22 2.88 3.48 9.63
N ARG A 23 2.04 3.62 10.66
CA ARG A 23 2.06 2.72 11.83
C ARG A 23 1.65 1.28 11.52
N ASP A 24 1.03 1.05 10.36
CA ASP A 24 0.61 -0.28 9.93
C ASP A 24 1.73 -1.04 9.20
N ILE A 25 2.89 -0.40 9.00
CA ILE A 25 4.04 -0.98 8.30
C ILE A 25 5.13 -1.29 9.32
N ALA A 26 5.50 -2.56 9.41
CA ALA A 26 6.62 -3.02 10.21
C ALA A 26 7.74 -3.55 9.31
N ALA A 27 8.97 -3.11 9.53
CA ALA A 27 10.15 -3.67 8.85
C ALA A 27 10.59 -4.96 9.56
N ALA A 28 11.06 -5.93 8.77
CA ALA A 28 11.69 -7.14 9.26
C ALA A 28 13.23 -7.06 9.10
N PRO A 29 14.01 -7.84 9.88
CA PRO A 29 15.47 -7.80 9.84
C PRO A 29 16.09 -8.24 8.51
N ASP A 30 15.36 -9.01 7.71
CA ASP A 30 15.76 -9.48 6.38
C ASP A 30 15.49 -8.44 5.26
N GLY A 31 15.01 -7.25 5.63
CA GLY A 31 14.65 -6.19 4.70
C GLY A 31 13.26 -6.32 4.11
N SER A 32 12.53 -7.42 4.38
CA SER A 32 11.10 -7.52 4.07
C SER A 32 10.29 -6.66 5.04
N GLY A 33 8.98 -6.57 4.81
CA GLY A 33 8.07 -5.87 5.69
C GLY A 33 6.80 -6.64 5.96
N ARG A 34 5.98 -6.09 6.85
CA ARG A 34 4.62 -6.55 7.09
C ARG A 34 3.68 -5.37 7.08
N VAL A 35 2.52 -5.55 6.49
CA VAL A 35 1.42 -4.59 6.45
C VAL A 35 0.26 -5.15 7.26
N THR A 36 -0.20 -4.39 8.26
CA THR A 36 -1.37 -4.72 9.06
C THR A 36 -2.61 -4.02 8.51
N VAL A 37 -3.52 -4.79 7.90
CA VAL A 37 -4.80 -4.32 7.38
C VAL A 37 -5.84 -4.35 8.49
N ARG A 38 -6.14 -3.18 9.06
CA ARG A 38 -7.07 -3.05 10.21
C ARG A 38 -8.55 -3.18 9.89
N ARG A 39 -8.96 -3.04 8.63
CA ARG A 39 -10.35 -3.23 8.20
C ARG A 39 -10.37 -3.93 6.85
N SER A 40 -10.75 -5.20 6.85
CA SER A 40 -11.16 -5.91 5.64
C SER A 40 -12.68 -6.03 5.63
N LYS A 41 -13.30 -5.85 4.45
CA LYS A 41 -14.76 -6.00 4.27
C LYS A 41 -15.27 -7.39 4.69
N THR A 42 -14.41 -8.41 4.70
CA THR A 42 -14.76 -9.79 5.09
C THR A 42 -14.42 -10.10 6.54
N ASP A 43 -13.77 -9.19 7.25
CA ASP A 43 -13.38 -9.36 8.63
C ASP A 43 -14.48 -8.81 9.55
N GLN A 44 -15.54 -9.60 9.70
CA GLN A 44 -16.67 -9.27 10.58
C GLN A 44 -16.27 -9.29 12.07
N GLU A 45 -15.12 -9.89 12.41
CA GLU A 45 -14.61 -10.01 13.78
C GLU A 45 -13.52 -8.97 14.12
N GLY A 46 -12.97 -8.28 13.12
CA GLY A 46 -11.99 -7.20 13.31
C GLY A 46 -10.59 -7.68 13.70
N ALA A 47 -10.23 -8.92 13.37
CA ALA A 47 -8.93 -9.51 13.69
C ALA A 47 -7.77 -8.78 12.98
N GLY A 48 -8.04 -8.16 11.83
CA GLY A 48 -7.04 -7.57 10.95
C GLY A 48 -6.17 -8.64 10.29
N ALA A 49 -5.69 -8.38 9.07
CA ALA A 49 -4.78 -9.27 8.37
C ALA A 49 -3.38 -8.68 8.35
N THR A 50 -2.37 -9.44 8.79
CA THR A 50 -0.96 -9.04 8.62
C THR A 50 -0.37 -9.79 7.44
N VAL A 51 0.01 -9.05 6.40
CA VAL A 51 0.53 -9.62 5.14
C VAL A 51 1.99 -9.23 4.97
N ALA A 52 2.83 -10.17 4.52
CA ALA A 52 4.22 -9.88 4.23
C ALA A 52 4.34 -9.08 2.92
N ILE A 53 5.29 -8.15 2.87
CA ILE A 53 5.68 -7.41 1.68
C ILE A 53 7.16 -7.58 1.40
N THR A 54 7.53 -7.56 0.13
CA THR A 54 8.89 -7.82 -0.32
C THR A 54 9.86 -6.69 0.07
N PRO A 55 11.17 -6.95 0.07
CA PRO A 55 12.17 -5.89 0.25
C PRO A 55 12.11 -4.79 -0.83
N GLU A 56 11.58 -5.11 -2.02
CA GLU A 56 11.36 -4.11 -3.07
C GLU A 56 10.25 -3.14 -2.70
N ALA A 57 9.11 -3.65 -2.22
CA ALA A 57 8.03 -2.81 -1.71
C ALA A 57 8.50 -1.93 -0.53
N MET A 58 9.34 -2.47 0.36
CA MET A 58 9.94 -1.69 1.45
C MET A 58 10.86 -0.56 0.95
N ARG A 59 11.70 -0.83 -0.06
CA ARG A 59 12.55 0.21 -0.69
C ARG A 59 11.73 1.31 -1.33
N ASP A 60 10.68 0.93 -2.05
CA ASP A 60 9.71 1.85 -2.65
C ASP A 60 9.02 2.73 -1.58
N LEU A 61 8.61 2.13 -0.47
CA LEU A 61 8.02 2.84 0.67
C LEU A 61 9.00 3.82 1.30
N ASP A 62 10.27 3.45 1.46
CA ASP A 62 11.29 4.35 1.98
C ASP A 62 11.54 5.54 1.04
N GLN A 63 11.52 5.33 -0.28
CA GLN A 63 11.59 6.44 -1.24
C GLN A 63 10.39 7.38 -1.10
N LEU A 64 9.17 6.84 -0.95
CA LEU A 64 7.97 7.65 -0.74
C LEU A 64 8.05 8.43 0.58
N ALA A 65 8.52 7.79 1.65
CA ALA A 65 8.69 8.41 2.96
C ALA A 65 9.67 9.59 2.93
N ARG A 66 10.73 9.52 2.12
CA ARG A 66 11.69 10.63 1.94
C ARG A 66 11.05 11.86 1.29
N LEU A 67 10.04 11.67 0.44
CA LEU A 67 9.35 12.75 -0.27
C LEU A 67 8.17 13.32 0.52
N ALA A 68 7.39 12.46 1.18
CA ALA A 68 6.13 12.84 1.83
C ALA A 68 6.24 12.93 3.37
N GLY A 69 7.34 12.46 3.95
CA GLY A 69 7.52 12.32 5.39
C GLY A 69 6.94 11.02 5.95
N ARG A 70 7.63 10.45 6.94
CA ARG A 70 7.18 9.26 7.68
C ARG A 70 6.58 9.67 9.02
N ASN A 71 5.26 9.76 9.11
CA ASN A 71 4.55 10.00 10.36
C ASN A 71 3.58 8.83 10.62
N PRO A 72 3.67 8.14 11.78
CA PRO A 72 2.79 7.02 12.14
C PRO A 72 1.29 7.28 11.97
N GLU A 73 0.84 8.51 12.17
CA GLU A 73 -0.57 8.92 12.07
C GLU A 73 -1.00 9.31 10.65
N HIS A 74 -0.05 9.49 9.73
CA HIS A 74 -0.33 9.88 8.36
C HIS A 74 -0.56 8.69 7.46
N ARG A 75 -1.42 8.90 6.45
CA ARG A 75 -1.66 7.94 5.37
C ARG A 75 -0.39 7.78 4.54
N VAL A 76 -0.04 6.54 4.23
CA VAL A 76 1.17 6.19 3.46
C VAL A 76 1.14 6.87 2.10
N PHE A 77 0.03 6.75 1.36
CA PHE A 77 -0.10 7.29 0.02
C PHE A 77 -0.75 8.68 -0.04
N GLY A 78 -1.27 9.18 1.09
CA GLY A 78 -1.88 10.52 1.19
C GLY A 78 -3.05 10.78 0.22
N CYS A 79 -3.67 9.75 -0.36
CA CYS A 79 -4.63 9.92 -1.45
C CYS A 79 -5.92 9.10 -1.24
N SER A 80 -7.01 9.59 -1.84
CA SER A 80 -8.32 8.95 -1.77
C SER A 80 -8.40 7.69 -2.63
N ASP A 81 -9.36 6.81 -2.33
CA ASP A 81 -9.66 5.62 -3.15
C ASP A 81 -9.82 5.95 -4.66
N ARG A 82 -10.50 7.06 -4.95
CA ARG A 82 -10.71 7.54 -6.33
C ARG A 82 -9.40 7.98 -6.99
N THR A 83 -8.49 8.57 -6.22
CA THR A 83 -7.16 8.98 -6.70
C THR A 83 -6.27 7.77 -6.94
N ILE A 84 -6.35 6.74 -6.09
CA ILE A 84 -5.66 5.47 -6.28
C ILE A 84 -6.12 4.81 -7.58
N ALA A 85 -7.44 4.70 -7.80
CA ALA A 85 -7.99 4.15 -9.03
C ALA A 85 -7.48 4.89 -10.27
N ARG A 86 -7.49 6.24 -10.25
CA ARG A 86 -6.98 7.05 -11.35
C ARG A 86 -5.48 6.84 -11.60
N ARG A 87 -4.67 6.72 -10.55
CA ARG A 87 -3.23 6.48 -10.68
C ARG A 87 -2.94 5.10 -11.26
N ILE A 88 -3.66 4.07 -10.84
CA ILE A 88 -3.52 2.71 -11.38
C ILE A 88 -3.92 2.70 -12.86
N ALA A 89 -5.05 3.33 -13.22
CA ALA A 89 -5.49 3.42 -14.61
C ALA A 89 -4.46 4.15 -15.51
N ALA A 90 -3.95 5.30 -15.05
CA ALA A 90 -2.92 6.04 -15.78
C ALA A 90 -1.62 5.24 -15.97
N LEU A 91 -1.24 4.42 -14.97
CA LEU A 91 -0.07 3.55 -15.08
C LEU A 91 -0.31 2.38 -16.04
N ALA A 92 -1.52 1.80 -16.05
CA ALA A 92 -1.88 0.73 -16.98
C ALA A 92 -1.86 1.24 -18.43
N GLU A 93 -2.44 2.43 -18.65
CA GLU A 93 -2.43 3.11 -19.96
C GLU A 93 -1.00 3.43 -20.42
N ALA A 94 -0.16 3.99 -19.54
CA ALA A 94 1.24 4.27 -19.83
C ALA A 94 2.09 3.02 -20.09
N ALA A 95 1.67 1.86 -19.58
CA ALA A 95 2.32 0.57 -19.79
C ALA A 95 1.75 -0.19 -21.00
N GLU A 96 0.92 0.46 -21.83
CA GLU A 96 0.25 -0.12 -23.00
C GLU A 96 -0.65 -1.34 -22.68
N PHE A 97 -1.01 -1.53 -21.41
CA PHE A 97 -2.11 -2.42 -21.06
C PHE A 97 -3.39 -1.66 -21.42
N GLY A 98 -3.94 -1.96 -22.60
CA GLY A 98 -5.20 -1.40 -23.10
C GLY A 98 -6.35 -1.54 -22.08
N PRO A 99 -7.45 -0.79 -22.24
CA PRO A 99 -8.57 -0.85 -21.31
C PRO A 99 -9.10 -2.29 -21.26
N GLY A 100 -8.94 -2.93 -20.11
CA GLY A 100 -9.50 -4.26 -19.85
C GLY A 100 -11.02 -4.26 -19.85
#